data_AF-A0A3M2BFB5-F1
#
_entry.id   AF-A0A3M2BFB5-F1
#
_cell.length_a   1.000
_cell.length_b   1.000
_cell.length_c   1.000
_cell.angle_alpha   90.00
_cell.angle_beta   90.00
_cell.angle_gamma   90.00
#
_symmetry.space_group_name_H-M   'P 1'
#
loop_
_entity.id
_entity.type
_entity.pdbx_description
1 polymer ?
#
loop_
_entity_poly.entity_id
_entity_poly.type
_entity_poly.pdbx_seq_one_letter_code
_entity_poly.pdbx_strand_id
1 'polypeptide(L)'
;MTTKNTCDRMNTDGNRDLIKRCNMALEASRNLVDTALYEEIAAYVNKYNECHLGMGMLIEHICDEKLPLDPNQYEKIMAAMQSMELGSCYYIETLKCHMTRC
;
A
#
# COMPACT_ATOMS: atom_id res chain seq x y z
N MET A 1 -25.06 35.38 -9.43
CA MET A 1 -23.79 34.63 -9.56
C MET A 1 -23.82 33.55 -8.50
N THR A 2 -24.04 32.31 -8.90
CA THR A 2 -24.21 31.17 -7.98
C THR A 2 -22.84 30.66 -7.56
N THR A 3 -22.55 30.71 -6.28
CA THR A 3 -21.34 30.19 -5.65
C THR A 3 -21.21 28.70 -5.91
N LYS A 4 -20.20 28.30 -6.70
CA LYS A 4 -19.83 26.91 -6.91
C LYS A 4 -19.25 26.35 -5.60
N ASN A 5 -19.94 25.36 -5.03
CA ASN A 5 -19.49 24.55 -3.89
C ASN A 5 -18.05 24.06 -4.09
N THR A 6 -17.14 24.52 -3.23
CA THR A 6 -15.73 24.11 -3.18
C THR A 6 -15.50 22.84 -2.35
N CYS A 7 -16.54 22.23 -1.78
CA CYS A 7 -16.40 21.05 -0.92
C CYS A 7 -16.20 19.71 -1.67
N ASP A 8 -16.50 19.63 -2.96
CA ASP A 8 -16.37 18.37 -3.73
C ASP A 8 -14.97 18.09 -4.27
N ARG A 9 -14.05 19.07 -4.27
CA ARG A 9 -12.71 18.89 -4.85
C ARG A 9 -11.67 18.30 -3.90
N MET A 10 -11.93 18.28 -2.59
CA MET A 10 -10.93 17.87 -1.60
C MET A 10 -10.85 16.35 -1.36
N ASN A 11 -11.73 15.53 -1.94
CA ASN A 11 -11.74 14.08 -1.72
C ASN A 11 -11.16 13.23 -2.87
N THR A 12 -10.92 13.82 -4.05
CA THR A 12 -10.41 13.07 -5.22
C THR A 12 -8.90 13.12 -5.40
N ASP A 13 -8.22 14.12 -4.84
CA ASP A 13 -6.77 14.29 -5.01
C ASP A 13 -5.99 13.44 -3.99
N GLY A 14 -6.41 13.45 -2.72
CA GLY A 14 -5.81 12.59 -1.68
C GLY A 14 -5.92 11.09 -2.00
N ASN A 15 -7.04 10.68 -2.59
CA ASN A 15 -7.25 9.28 -2.97
C ASN A 15 -6.39 8.88 -4.19
N ARG A 16 -6.15 9.80 -5.14
CA ARG A 16 -5.27 9.53 -6.30
C ARG A 16 -3.81 9.42 -5.89
N ASP A 17 -3.36 10.27 -4.97
CA ASP A 17 -2.00 10.19 -4.44
C ASP A 17 -1.78 8.93 -3.60
N LEU A 18 -2.80 8.50 -2.86
CA LEU A 18 -2.79 7.24 -2.11
C LEU A 18 -2.65 6.03 -3.04
N ILE A 19 -3.53 5.90 -4.04
CA ILE A 19 -3.48 4.81 -5.03
C ILE A 19 -2.11 4.78 -5.73
N LYS A 20 -1.59 5.94 -6.10
CA LYS A 20 -0.27 6.06 -6.73
C LYS A 20 0.84 5.50 -5.85
N ARG A 21 0.86 5.83 -4.55
CA ARG A 21 1.86 5.30 -3.60
C ARG A 21 1.72 3.79 -3.44
N CYS A 22 0.50 3.26 -3.36
CA CYS A 22 0.26 1.82 -3.28
C CYS A 22 0.76 1.09 -4.52
N ASN A 23 0.47 1.60 -5.72
CA ASN A 23 0.98 1.02 -6.96
C ASN A 23 2.52 1.08 -7.05
N MET A 24 3.14 2.16 -6.56
CA MET A 24 4.61 2.22 -6.50
C MET A 24 5.21 1.17 -5.56
N ALA A 25 4.57 0.91 -4.42
CA ALA A 25 5.00 -0.11 -3.48
C ALA A 25 4.80 -1.52 -4.05
N LEU A 26 3.66 -1.79 -4.67
CA LEU A 26 3.35 -3.05 -5.33
C LEU A 26 4.34 -3.33 -6.48
N GLU A 27 4.61 -2.33 -7.32
CA GLU A 27 5.54 -2.48 -8.44
C GLU A 27 6.99 -2.74 -7.97
N ALA A 28 7.43 -2.03 -6.93
CA ALA A 28 8.74 -2.30 -6.33
C ALA A 28 8.86 -3.73 -5.77
N SER A 29 7.72 -4.32 -5.39
CA SER A 29 7.63 -5.67 -4.83
C SER A 29 7.22 -6.71 -5.88
N ARG A 30 7.23 -6.39 -7.19
CA ARG A 30 6.73 -7.27 -8.25
C ARG A 30 7.39 -8.63 -8.28
N ASN A 31 8.68 -8.69 -7.94
CA ASN A 31 9.48 -9.92 -7.90
C ASN A 31 9.24 -10.77 -6.64
N LEU A 32 8.52 -10.23 -5.65
CA LEU A 32 8.21 -10.91 -4.39
C LEU A 32 6.83 -11.59 -4.42
N VAL A 33 6.04 -11.37 -5.45
CA VAL A 33 4.69 -11.94 -5.60
C VAL A 33 4.57 -12.58 -6.98
N ASP A 34 3.80 -13.66 -7.08
CA ASP A 34 3.48 -14.22 -8.38
C ASP A 34 2.52 -13.31 -9.18
N THR A 35 2.19 -13.71 -10.40
CA THR A 35 1.30 -12.88 -11.25
C THR A 35 -0.14 -12.86 -10.75
N ALA A 36 -0.65 -13.96 -10.20
CA ALA A 36 -2.02 -14.03 -9.73
C ALA A 36 -2.22 -13.15 -8.49
N LEU A 37 -1.31 -13.26 -7.51
CA LEU A 37 -1.34 -12.46 -6.29
C LEU A 37 -1.11 -10.97 -6.60
N TYR A 38 -0.23 -10.63 -7.55
CA TYR A 38 -0.05 -9.24 -7.97
C TYR A 38 -1.34 -8.65 -8.56
N GLU A 39 -2.00 -9.37 -9.47
CA GLU A 39 -3.25 -8.92 -10.08
C GLU A 39 -4.38 -8.76 -9.05
N GLU A 40 -4.42 -9.66 -8.06
CA GLU A 40 -5.37 -9.58 -6.95
C GLU A 40 -5.14 -8.33 -6.10
N ILE A 41 -3.90 -8.11 -5.63
CA ILE A 41 -3.54 -6.91 -4.85
C ILE A 41 -3.81 -5.63 -5.67
N ALA A 42 -3.46 -5.63 -6.96
CA ALA A 42 -3.73 -4.51 -7.86
C ALA A 42 -5.22 -4.24 -8.01
N ALA A 43 -6.08 -5.26 -7.98
CA ALA A 43 -7.53 -5.09 -8.02
C ALA A 43 -8.05 -4.41 -6.74
N TYR A 44 -7.58 -4.83 -5.56
CA TYR A 44 -7.93 -4.16 -4.30
C TYR A 44 -7.53 -2.68 -4.30
N VAL A 45 -6.31 -2.37 -4.76
CA VAL A 45 -5.82 -0.99 -4.82
C VAL A 45 -6.59 -0.15 -5.84
N ASN A 46 -6.77 -0.64 -7.06
CA ASN A 46 -7.22 0.21 -8.18
C ASN A 46 -8.72 0.11 -8.49
N LYS A 47 -9.30 -1.09 -8.34
CA LYS A 47 -10.70 -1.35 -8.71
C LYS A 47 -11.63 -1.17 -7.53
N TYR A 48 -11.24 -1.65 -6.35
CA TYR A 48 -12.06 -1.60 -5.15
C TYR A 48 -11.75 -0.40 -4.25
N ASN A 49 -10.65 0.31 -4.51
CA ASN A 49 -10.20 1.45 -3.69
C ASN A 49 -9.92 1.05 -2.23
N GLU A 50 -9.55 -0.21 -2.01
CA GLU A 50 -9.27 -0.82 -0.71
C GLU A 50 -7.75 -0.94 -0.52
N CYS A 51 -7.06 0.19 -0.61
CA CYS A 51 -5.59 0.26 -0.53
C CYS A 51 -5.03 -0.42 0.73
N HIS A 52 -5.72 -0.32 1.86
CA HIS A 52 -5.33 -0.93 3.13
C HIS A 52 -5.36 -2.46 3.07
N LEU A 53 -6.35 -3.06 2.39
CA LEU A 53 -6.42 -4.52 2.21
C LEU A 53 -5.35 -4.98 1.23
N GLY A 54 -5.23 -4.32 0.07
CA GLY A 54 -4.21 -4.67 -0.91
C GLY A 54 -2.78 -4.63 -0.35
N MET A 55 -2.43 -3.55 0.35
CA MET A 55 -1.12 -3.45 1.00
C MET A 55 -0.97 -4.39 2.19
N GLY A 56 -2.05 -4.69 2.93
CA GLY A 56 -2.06 -5.70 3.98
C GLY A 56 -1.71 -7.08 3.45
N MET A 57 -2.35 -7.52 2.36
CA MET A 57 -2.07 -8.80 1.69
C MET A 57 -0.62 -8.90 1.22
N LEU A 58 -0.07 -7.82 0.66
CA LEU A 58 1.34 -7.77 0.27
C LEU A 58 2.27 -8.00 1.47
N ILE A 59 2.01 -7.31 2.59
CA ILE A 59 2.82 -7.41 3.81
C ILE A 59 2.70 -8.81 4.43
N GLU A 60 1.48 -9.35 4.52
CA GLU A 60 1.24 -10.71 5.02
C GLU A 60 2.02 -11.74 4.20
N HIS A 61 1.91 -11.69 2.87
CA HIS A 61 2.66 -12.61 2.01
C HIS A 61 4.17 -12.53 2.22
N ILE A 62 4.72 -11.31 2.25
CA ILE A 62 6.16 -11.10 2.48
C ILE A 62 6.60 -11.70 3.83
N CYS A 63 5.82 -11.48 4.88
CA CYS A 63 6.17 -11.95 6.23
C CYS A 63 5.97 -13.46 6.40
N ASP A 64 4.88 -14.02 5.87
CA ASP A 64 4.55 -15.44 5.98
C ASP A 64 5.55 -16.30 5.20
N GLU A 65 5.91 -15.87 3.98
CA GLU A 65 6.90 -16.55 3.14
C GLU A 65 8.34 -16.15 3.48
N LYS A 66 8.53 -15.26 4.48
CA LYS A 66 9.83 -14.73 4.93
C LYS A 66 10.69 -14.19 3.80
N LEU A 67 10.06 -13.47 2.87
CA LEU A 67 10.74 -12.95 1.68
C LEU A 67 11.71 -11.84 2.06
N PRO A 68 12.91 -11.80 1.45
CA PRO A 68 13.86 -10.73 1.70
C PRO A 68 13.36 -9.42 1.07
N LEU A 69 13.32 -8.36 1.88
CA LEU A 69 13.02 -7.01 1.44
C LEU A 69 14.29 -6.19 1.34
N ASP A 70 14.51 -5.54 0.19
CA ASP A 70 15.53 -4.52 0.08
C ASP A 70 15.04 -3.19 0.72
N PRO A 71 15.97 -2.28 1.09
CA PRO A 71 15.60 -1.01 1.73
C PRO A 71 14.63 -0.16 0.92
N ASN A 72 14.74 -0.16 -0.40
CA ASN A 72 13.93 0.63 -1.30
C ASN A 72 12.50 0.07 -1.46
N GLN A 73 12.34 -1.26 -1.39
CA GLN A 73 11.04 -1.92 -1.29
C GLN A 73 10.38 -1.58 0.04
N TYR A 74 11.11 -1.75 1.15
CA TYR A 74 10.64 -1.42 2.49
C TYR A 74 10.16 0.04 2.60
N GLU A 75 10.96 0.99 2.12
CA GLU A 75 10.63 2.42 2.14
C GLU A 75 9.32 2.72 1.39
N LYS A 76 9.11 2.12 0.22
CA LYS A 76 7.90 2.35 -0.57
C LYS A 76 6.66 1.74 0.08
N ILE A 77 6.77 0.53 0.62
CA ILE A 77 5.68 -0.11 1.37
C ILE A 77 5.32 0.73 2.59
N MET A 78 6.32 1.16 3.36
CA MET A 78 6.11 2.03 4.53
C MET A 78 5.47 3.36 4.16
N ALA A 79 5.92 4.01 3.07
CA ALA A 79 5.34 5.27 2.62
C ALA A 79 3.87 5.12 2.19
N ALA A 80 3.51 4.00 1.53
CA ALA A 80 2.13 3.71 1.17
C ALA A 80 1.27 3.51 2.42
N MET A 81 1.73 2.72 3.39
CA MET A 81 1.02 2.45 4.65
C MET A 81 0.84 3.70 5.50
N GLN A 82 1.88 4.54 5.61
CA GLN A 82 1.82 5.80 6.36
C GLN A 82 0.84 6.80 5.72
N SER A 83 0.72 6.82 4.38
CA SER A 83 -0.22 7.71 3.70
C SER A 83 -1.69 7.37 3.92
N MET A 84 -1.99 6.19 4.47
CA MET A 84 -3.35 5.79 4.85
C MET A 84 -3.74 6.27 6.26
N GLU A 85 -2.87 7.06 6.93
CA GLU A 85 -3.04 7.49 8.33
C GLU A 85 -3.24 6.33 9.32
N LEU A 86 -2.81 5.12 8.92
CA LEU A 86 -2.86 3.90 9.72
C LEU A 86 -1.67 3.86 10.69
N GLY A 87 -1.49 4.93 11.48
CA GLY A 87 -0.31 5.20 12.31
C GLY A 87 0.00 4.18 13.41
N SER A 88 -0.74 3.07 13.49
CA SER A 88 -0.53 1.97 14.44
C SER A 88 -1.18 0.67 13.94
N CYS A 89 -1.21 0.46 12.62
CA CYS A 89 -1.80 -0.73 12.04
C CYS A 89 -0.91 -1.97 12.26
N TYR A 90 -1.55 -3.09 12.59
CA TYR A 90 -0.91 -4.40 12.76
C TYR A 90 0.14 -4.69 11.67
N TYR A 91 -0.18 -4.41 10.41
CA TYR A 91 0.72 -4.64 9.28
C TYR A 91 2.04 -3.84 9.34
N ILE A 92 2.03 -2.60 9.86
CA ILE A 92 3.26 -1.81 10.01
C ILE A 92 4.18 -2.44 11.06
N GLU A 93 3.62 -2.87 12.18
CA GLU A 93 4.41 -3.52 13.24
C GLU A 93 4.93 -4.89 12.80
N THR A 94 4.13 -5.65 12.06
CA THR A 94 4.54 -6.92 11.45
C THR A 94 5.73 -6.72 10.50
N LEU A 95 5.65 -5.70 9.62
CA LEU A 95 6.73 -5.40 8.66
C LEU A 95 8.02 -4.95 9.35
N LYS A 96 7.93 -4.09 10.39
CA LYS A 96 9.10 -3.69 11.19
C LYS A 96 9.74 -4.88 11.92
N CYS A 97 8.92 -5.78 12.45
CA CYS A 97 9.41 -6.99 13.12
C CYS A 97 10.15 -7.90 12.13
N HIS A 98 9.67 -8.02 10.89
CA HIS A 98 10.34 -8.77 9.84
C HIS A 98 11.74 -8.23 9.52
N MET A 99 11.86 -6.91 9.31
CA MET A 99 13.14 -6.26 8.98
C MET A 99 14.20 -6.33 10.08
N THR A 100 13.82 -6.57 11.34
CA THR A 100 14.75 -6.65 12.48
C THR A 100 15.19 -8.08 12.81
N ARG A 101 14.57 -9.08 12.19
CA ARG A 101 14.77 -10.52 12.49
C ARG A 101 15.52 -11.29 11.40
N CYS A 102 15.95 -10.63 10.33
CA CYS A 102 16.76 -11.20 9.25
C CYS A 102 18.22 -10.73 9.32
#